data_AF-A0A392PYF3-F1
#
_entry.id   AF-A0A392PYF3-F1
#
_cell.length_a   1.000
_cell.length_b   1.000
_cell.length_c   1.000
_cell.angle_alpha   90.00
_cell.angle_beta   90.00
_cell.angle_gamma   90.00
#
_symmetry.space_group_name_H-M   'P 1'
#
loop_
_entity.id
_entity.type
_entity.pdbx_description
1 polymer ?
#
loop_
_entity_poly.entity_id
_entity_poly.type
_entity_poly.pdbx_seq_one_letter_code
_entity_poly.pdbx_strand_id
1 'polypeptide(L)'
;ALATPRELFLNKVPFPLPKPEMFNLDQIHAFAKDTVVSENALTFNDLGIVPHKLKGYPIEFLISYRKGGPQFGSTISEKVSPDAWP
;
A
#
# COMPACT_ATOMS: atom_id res chain seq x y z
N ALA A 1 15.11 14.91 9.10
CA ALA A 1 14.76 15.45 10.43
C ALA A 1 13.25 15.50 10.73
N LEU A 2 12.34 15.02 9.85
CA LEU A 2 10.89 15.10 10.09
C LEU A 2 10.37 14.05 11.09
N ALA A 3 11.02 12.87 11.18
CA ALA A 3 10.62 11.80 12.10
C ALA A 3 11.33 11.83 13.47
N THR A 4 12.29 12.75 13.68
CA THR A 4 13.13 12.78 14.89
C THR A 4 12.41 13.11 16.20
N PRO A 5 11.31 13.89 16.24
CA PRO A 5 10.64 14.16 17.52
C PRO A 5 10.13 12.89 18.21
N ARG A 6 9.57 11.95 17.43
CA ARG A 6 9.05 10.68 17.95
C ARG A 6 10.15 9.85 18.61
N GLU A 7 11.28 9.68 17.94
CA GLU A 7 12.42 8.89 18.44
C GLU A 7 12.97 9.45 19.76
N LEU A 8 13.00 10.77 19.89
CA LEU A 8 13.41 11.42 21.13
C LEU A 8 12.41 11.20 22.26
N PHE A 9 11.10 11.25 21.97
CA PHE A 9 10.06 11.03 22.98
C PHE A 9 9.91 9.55 23.35
N LEU A 10 10.17 8.62 22.43
CA LEU A 10 10.00 7.19 22.66
C LEU A 10 10.81 6.68 23.86
N ASN A 11 12.04 7.20 24.01
CA ASN A 11 12.92 6.86 25.12
C ASN A 11 12.70 7.73 26.37
N LYS A 12 11.92 8.82 26.24
CA LYS A 12 11.76 9.83 27.30
C LYS A 12 10.44 9.69 28.06
N VAL A 13 9.39 9.16 27.44
CA VAL A 13 8.08 9.02 28.06
C VAL A 13 7.76 7.56 28.43
N PRO A 14 7.10 7.31 29.59
CA PRO A 14 6.78 5.96 30.04
C PRO A 14 5.45 5.42 29.47
N PHE A 15 4.91 6.03 28.41
CA PHE A 15 3.63 5.66 27.81
C PHE A 15 3.76 5.44 26.31
N PRO A 16 2.91 4.59 25.69
CA PRO A 16 2.99 4.31 24.27
C PRO A 16 2.68 5.56 23.44
N LEU A 17 3.52 5.86 22.46
CA LEU A 17 3.32 6.98 21.54
C LEU A 17 2.33 6.61 20.41
N PRO A 18 1.53 7.58 19.91
CA PRO A 18 0.63 7.35 18.76
C PRO A 18 1.40 6.79 17.56
N LYS A 19 0.85 5.84 16.81
CA LYS A 19 1.55 5.21 15.66
C LYS A 19 1.88 6.26 14.57
N PRO A 20 3.09 6.23 13.96
CA PRO A 20 3.41 7.16 12.89
C PRO A 20 2.81 6.64 11.58
N GLU A 21 1.97 7.45 10.92
CA GLU A 21 1.31 7.03 9.67
C GLU A 21 2.10 7.43 8.43
N MET A 22 2.49 8.70 8.29
CA MET A 22 3.24 9.19 7.11
C MET A 22 4.74 9.37 7.35
N PHE A 23 5.12 9.92 8.50
CA PHE A 23 6.52 10.26 8.81
C PHE A 23 7.14 9.25 9.78
N ASN A 24 7.38 8.03 9.27
CA ASN A 24 8.16 7.03 9.98
C ASN A 24 9.64 7.07 9.53
N LEU A 25 10.57 6.93 10.47
CA LEU A 25 12.01 6.98 10.18
C LEU A 25 12.44 5.83 9.25
N ASP A 26 11.99 4.61 9.52
CA ASP A 26 12.31 3.44 8.69
C ASP A 26 11.77 3.58 7.27
N GLN A 27 10.57 4.13 7.13
CA GLN A 27 9.95 4.36 5.82
C GLN A 27 10.70 5.43 5.03
N ILE A 28 11.18 6.49 5.69
CA ILE A 28 12.04 7.50 5.05
C ILE A 28 13.35 6.87 4.58
N HIS A 29 13.97 6.00 5.39
CA HIS A 29 15.18 5.29 5.00
C HIS A 29 14.94 4.32 3.84
N ALA A 30 13.80 3.62 3.83
CA ALA A 30 13.38 2.76 2.74
C ALA A 30 13.09 3.55 1.46
N PHE A 31 12.56 4.77 1.54
CA PHE A 31 12.37 5.63 0.36
C PHE A 31 13.64 6.31 -0.13
N ALA A 32 14.65 6.47 0.73
CA ALA A 32 15.94 7.04 0.37
C ALA A 32 16.80 6.08 -0.47
N LYS A 33 16.52 4.77 -0.42
CA LYS A 33 17.25 3.74 -1.15
C LYS A 33 16.32 2.95 -2.05
N ASP A 34 16.67 2.80 -3.33
CA ASP A 34 15.90 1.94 -4.22
C ASP A 34 16.16 0.45 -3.89
N THR A 35 15.23 -0.17 -3.18
CA THR A 35 15.27 -1.61 -2.87
C THR A 35 14.59 -2.38 -4.00
N VAL A 36 15.37 -2.69 -5.03
CA VAL A 36 14.92 -3.51 -6.16
C VAL A 36 14.78 -4.98 -5.72
N VAL A 37 13.80 -5.68 -6.29
CA VAL A 37 13.56 -7.11 -6.04
C VAL A 37 14.79 -7.93 -6.46
N SER A 38 15.17 -8.91 -5.63
CA SER A 38 16.28 -9.83 -5.95
C SER A 38 15.93 -10.70 -7.16
N GLU A 39 16.84 -10.78 -8.12
CA GLU A 39 16.65 -11.53 -9.37
C GLU A 39 16.51 -13.05 -9.15
N ASN A 40 17.12 -13.57 -8.09
CA ASN A 40 17.19 -15.02 -7.82
C ASN A 40 16.19 -15.49 -6.75
N ALA A 41 15.29 -14.62 -6.30
CA ALA A 41 14.30 -14.99 -5.29
C ALA A 41 13.05 -15.62 -5.94
N LEU A 42 12.40 -16.52 -5.19
CA LEU A 42 11.08 -17.04 -5.55
C LEU A 42 10.08 -15.88 -5.67
N THR A 43 9.30 -15.87 -6.75
CA THR A 43 8.31 -14.83 -7.08
C THR A 43 6.88 -15.37 -7.03
N PHE A 44 5.89 -14.50 -7.18
CA PHE A 44 4.48 -14.92 -7.26
C PHE A 44 4.21 -15.91 -8.39
N ASN A 45 5.01 -15.89 -9.46
CA ASN A 45 4.89 -16.85 -10.56
C ASN A 45 5.15 -18.29 -10.11
N ASP A 46 6.09 -18.49 -9.18
CA ASP A 46 6.43 -19.81 -8.64
C ASP A 46 5.32 -20.38 -7.75
N LEU A 47 4.44 -19.51 -7.25
CA LEU A 47 3.25 -19.87 -6.48
C LEU A 47 2.01 -20.11 -7.38
N GLY A 48 2.14 -19.93 -8.70
CA GLY A 48 1.03 -20.09 -9.64
C GLY A 48 -0.03 -18.97 -9.56
N ILE A 49 0.27 -17.84 -8.91
CA ILE A 49 -0.65 -16.72 -8.72
C ILE A 49 -0.14 -15.50 -9.48
N VAL A 50 -1.02 -14.85 -10.24
CA VAL A 50 -0.71 -13.58 -10.89
C VAL A 50 -1.26 -12.42 -10.05
N PRO A 51 -0.41 -11.50 -9.54
CA PRO A 51 -0.91 -10.37 -8.77
C PRO A 51 -1.78 -9.45 -9.64
N HIS A 52 -2.88 -8.97 -9.06
CA HIS A 52 -3.76 -8.01 -9.73
C HIS A 52 -3.01 -6.71 -10.04
N LYS A 53 -3.41 -6.03 -11.13
CA LYS A 53 -2.85 -4.73 -11.49
C LYS A 53 -3.23 -3.67 -10.46
N LEU A 54 -2.36 -2.68 -10.25
CA LEU A 54 -2.61 -1.55 -9.33
C LEU A 54 -3.70 -0.56 -9.81
N LYS A 55 -4.44 -0.90 -10.87
CA LYS A 55 -5.52 -0.08 -11.45
C LYS A 55 -6.83 -0.85 -11.33
N GLY A 56 -7.93 -0.12 -11.27
CA GLY A 56 -9.27 -0.71 -11.09
C GLY A 56 -9.50 -1.14 -9.66
N TYR A 57 -10.06 -2.34 -9.48
CA TYR A 57 -10.56 -2.85 -8.21
C TYR A 57 -9.62 -2.66 -6.99
N PRO A 58 -8.30 -2.96 -7.05
CA PRO A 58 -7.45 -2.88 -5.87
C PRO A 58 -7.26 -1.47 -5.28
N ILE A 59 -7.57 -0.41 -6.03
CA ILE A 59 -7.43 0.98 -5.59
C ILE A 59 -8.78 1.70 -5.41
N GLU A 60 -9.91 1.01 -5.56
CA GLU A 60 -11.24 1.63 -5.47
C GLU A 60 -11.55 2.20 -4.08
N PHE A 61 -10.92 1.68 -3.03
CA PHE A 61 -11.04 2.23 -1.68
C PHE A 61 -10.64 3.72 -1.60
N LEU A 62 -9.76 4.19 -2.50
CA LEU A 62 -9.33 5.58 -2.58
C LEU A 62 -10.42 6.53 -3.09
N ILE A 63 -11.51 6.01 -3.68
CA ILE A 63 -12.64 6.84 -4.14
C ILE A 63 -13.28 7.58 -2.96
N SER A 64 -13.28 6.98 -1.77
CA SER A 64 -13.81 7.60 -0.54
C SER A 64 -13.13 8.92 -0.15
N TYR A 65 -11.87 9.10 -0.55
CA TYR A 65 -11.09 10.31 -0.28
C TYR A 65 -11.20 11.36 -1.40
N ARG A 66 -11.91 11.06 -2.50
CA ARG A 66 -12.12 12.02 -3.59
C ARG A 66 -13.21 13.02 -3.21
N LYS A 67 -12.91 14.31 -3.43
CA LYS A 67 -13.91 15.37 -3.32
C LYS A 67 -14.95 15.21 -4.45
N GLY A 68 -16.23 15.15 -4.09
CA GLY A 68 -17.34 15.02 -5.06
C GLY A 68 -18.00 13.64 -5.14
N GLY A 69 -17.52 12.66 -4.36
CA GLY A 69 -18.12 11.32 -4.28
C GLY A 69 -17.91 10.48 -5.55
N PRO A 70 -18.26 9.18 -5.50
CA PRO A 70 -18.27 8.34 -6.68
C PRO A 70 -19.34 8.84 -7.65
N GLN A 71 -18.98 9.05 -8.92
CA GLN A 71 -19.98 9.24 -9.97
C GLN A 71 -20.71 7.91 -10.15
N PHE A 72 -21.97 7.86 -9.72
CA PHE A 72 -22.82 6.68 -9.83
C PHE A 72 -22.83 6.20 -11.30
N GLY A 73 -22.34 4.98 -11.56
CA GLY A 73 -22.25 4.40 -12.91
C GLY A 73 -20.86 4.33 -13.54
N SER A 74 -19.78 4.78 -12.88
CA SER A 74 -18.41 4.66 -13.40
C SER A 74 -17.59 3.50 -12.80
N THR A 75 -18.20 2.64 -11.98
CA THR A 75 -17.57 1.39 -11.51
C THR A 75 -17.39 0.47 -12.72
N ILE A 76 -16.20 0.51 -13.33
CA ILE A 76 -15.70 -0.52 -14.23
C ILE A 76 -15.44 -1.74 -13.34
N SER A 77 -16.52 -2.42 -12.95
CA SER A 77 -16.40 -3.79 -12.48
C SER A 77 -15.98 -4.57 -13.72
N GLU A 78 -14.77 -5.11 -13.69
CA GLU A 78 -14.33 -6.10 -14.66
C GLU A 78 -15.42 -7.17 -14.73
N LYS A 79 -16.10 -7.26 -15.88
CA LYS A 79 -17.07 -8.32 -16.12
C LYS A 79 -16.26 -9.60 -16.28
N VAL A 80 -16.07 -10.33 -15.19
CA VAL A 80 -15.56 -11.70 -15.25
C VAL A 80 -16.58 -12.50 -16.05
N SER A 81 -16.20 -12.97 -17.24
CA SER A 81 -17.07 -13.86 -18.00
C SER A 81 -17.26 -15.15 -17.20
N PRO A 82 -18.49 -15.67 -17.05
CA PRO A 82 -18.74 -16.97 -16.43
C PRO A 82 -17.93 -18.12 -17.08
N ASP A 83 -17.45 -17.94 -18.31
CA ASP A 83 -16.65 -18.92 -19.05
C ASP A 83 -15.18 -19.04 -18.55
N ALA A 84 -14.76 -18.22 -17.59
CA ALA A 84 -13.38 -18.22 -17.06
C ALA A 84 -13.16 -19.17 -15.87
N TRP A 85 -14.12 -20.07 -15.59
CA TRP A 85 -14.00 -21.08 -14.53
C TRP A 85 -13.84 -22.49 -15.14
N PRO A 86 -12.81 -23.27 -14.76
CA PRO A 86 -12.71 -24.68 -15.14
C PRO A 86 -13.59 -25.59 -14.27
#